data_AF-A6JYC9-F1
#
_entry.id   AF-A6JYC9-F1
#
_cell.length_a   1.000
_cell.length_b   1.000
_cell.length_c   1.000
_cell.angle_alpha   90.00
_cell.angle_beta   90.00
_cell.angle_gamma   90.00
#
_symmetry.space_group_name_H-M   'P 1'
#
loop_
_entity.id
_entity.type
_entity.pdbx_description
1 polymer ?
#
loop_
_entity_poly.entity_id
_entity_poly.type
_entity_poly.pdbx_seq_one_letter_code
_entity_poly.pdbx_strand_id
1 'polypeptide(L)'
;MTADDGVSLRKGHLQNVLATVRMKNINKETYEDFKFIQGRSPILMTVYTTNSFDTWGALRQLGDPQMLMKDVREIFNLGFSLNFYMFQGGTNFGLIGGAQSAEGYTPVVTSYDYCALITENGDYTPEYQEFQRFFHSVTDFSPLTRPKATLTFAYQPLTLLYYMTLWEVLPYLVK
;
A
#
# COMPACT_ATOMS: atom_id res chain seq x y z
N MET A 1 16.05 -0.28 -11.21
CA MET A 1 15.92 0.82 -10.23
C MET A 1 16.11 0.25 -8.83
N THR A 2 16.59 1.04 -7.88
CA THR A 2 16.63 0.70 -6.44
C THR A 2 15.65 1.58 -5.67
N ALA A 3 15.15 1.13 -4.52
CA ALA A 3 14.20 1.89 -3.70
C ALA A 3 14.54 1.73 -2.21
N ASP A 4 15.12 2.76 -1.62
CA ASP A 4 15.65 2.73 -0.25
C ASP A 4 15.04 3.85 0.59
N ASP A 5 15.21 3.75 1.91
CA ASP A 5 14.98 4.91 2.79
C ASP A 5 16.08 5.97 2.59
N GLY A 6 15.85 7.20 3.07
CA GLY A 6 16.79 8.30 2.88
C GLY A 6 18.18 8.05 3.47
N VAL A 7 18.29 7.22 4.52
CA VAL A 7 19.55 6.91 5.21
C VAL A 7 20.35 5.85 4.46
N SER A 8 19.66 4.84 3.94
CA SER A 8 20.22 3.68 3.25
C SER A 8 20.52 3.98 1.79
N LEU A 9 19.98 5.07 1.22
CA LEU A 9 20.16 5.47 -0.18
C LEU A 9 21.64 5.47 -0.62
N ARG A 10 22.54 5.99 0.21
CA ARG A 10 23.99 6.03 -0.08
C ARG A 10 24.63 4.65 -0.19
N LYS A 11 24.07 3.63 0.47
CA LYS A 11 24.61 2.26 0.48
C LYS A 11 23.85 1.31 -0.44
N GLY A 12 22.56 1.55 -0.68
CA GLY A 12 21.68 0.69 -1.46
C GLY A 12 21.67 0.99 -2.96
N HIS A 13 22.14 2.17 -3.39
CA HIS A 13 22.21 2.49 -4.81
C HIS A 13 23.27 1.66 -5.56
N LEU A 14 23.00 1.42 -6.84
CA LEU A 14 23.93 0.75 -7.75
C LEU A 14 24.33 1.71 -8.88
N GLN A 15 25.58 1.60 -9.33
CA GLN A 15 26.09 2.42 -10.41
C GLN A 15 25.27 2.20 -11.69
N ASN A 16 24.93 3.29 -12.39
CA ASN A 16 24.11 3.28 -13.61
C ASN A 16 22.68 2.74 -13.43
N VAL A 17 22.18 2.66 -12.20
CA VAL A 17 20.79 2.27 -11.89
C VAL A 17 20.08 3.46 -11.25
N LEU A 18 18.87 3.79 -11.74
CA LEU A 18 18.05 4.85 -11.16
C LEU A 18 17.77 4.53 -9.67
N ALA A 19 18.15 5.45 -8.79
CA ALA A 19 17.86 5.38 -7.38
C ALA A 19 16.54 6.09 -7.10
N THR A 20 15.71 5.49 -6.25
CA THR A 20 14.40 6.03 -5.86
C THR A 20 14.20 5.85 -4.36
N VAL A 21 13.16 6.46 -3.80
CA VAL A 21 12.97 6.46 -2.35
C VAL A 21 11.66 5.86 -1.89
N ARG A 22 11.71 5.29 -0.69
CA ARG A 22 10.60 4.91 0.17
C ARG A 22 10.78 5.67 1.48
N MET A 23 10.07 6.77 1.68
CA MET A 23 10.10 7.51 2.94
C MET A 23 8.80 8.28 3.17
N LYS A 24 8.52 8.58 4.44
CA LYS A 24 7.36 9.39 4.84
C LYS A 24 7.73 10.88 4.94
N ASN A 25 8.90 11.19 5.50
CA ASN A 25 9.33 12.56 5.76
C ASN A 25 10.45 12.96 4.79
N ILE A 26 10.15 13.82 3.84
CA ILE A 26 11.17 14.36 2.95
C ILE A 26 11.94 15.46 3.69
N ASN A 27 13.25 15.35 3.73
CA ASN A 27 14.13 16.35 4.33
C ASN A 27 15.16 16.84 3.30
N LYS A 28 15.77 17.99 3.57
CA LYS A 28 16.74 18.63 2.64
C LYS A 28 17.95 17.72 2.33
N GLU A 29 18.40 16.93 3.30
CA GLU A 29 19.53 16.01 3.14
C GLU A 29 19.28 14.97 2.03
N THR A 30 18.06 14.44 1.94
CA THR A 30 17.67 13.48 0.90
C THR A 30 17.94 14.00 -0.52
N TYR A 31 17.72 15.29 -0.77
CA TYR A 31 17.96 15.89 -2.10
C TYR A 31 19.44 16.04 -2.41
N GLU A 32 20.23 16.39 -1.40
CA GLU A 32 21.68 16.53 -1.54
C GLU A 32 22.29 15.16 -1.88
N ASP A 33 21.79 14.11 -1.25
CA ASP A 33 22.17 12.72 -1.53
C ASP A 33 21.77 12.30 -2.95
N PHE A 34 20.54 12.58 -3.38
CA PHE A 34 20.12 12.29 -4.76
C PHE A 34 20.94 13.05 -5.80
N LYS A 35 21.21 14.33 -5.56
CA LYS A 35 22.02 15.15 -6.45
C LYS A 35 23.45 14.61 -6.54
N PHE A 36 23.99 14.10 -5.43
CA PHE A 36 25.30 13.46 -5.41
C PHE A 36 25.31 12.12 -6.18
N ILE A 37 24.28 11.28 -5.99
CA ILE A 37 24.23 9.92 -6.55
C ILE A 37 23.89 9.92 -8.05
N GLN A 38 22.88 10.67 -8.47
CA GLN A 38 22.32 10.59 -9.84
C GLN A 38 22.20 11.95 -10.55
N GLY A 39 22.79 13.01 -9.99
CA GLY A 39 22.84 14.32 -10.61
C GLY A 39 21.44 14.94 -10.82
N ARG A 40 21.19 15.47 -12.02
CA ARG A 40 19.90 16.06 -12.42
C ARG A 40 18.98 15.01 -13.05
N SER A 41 18.62 14.00 -12.27
CA SER A 41 17.64 12.98 -12.67
C SER A 41 16.31 13.20 -11.94
N PRO A 42 15.17 12.79 -12.52
CA PRO A 42 13.89 12.82 -11.82
C PRO A 42 13.95 12.04 -10.52
N ILE A 43 13.31 12.55 -9.47
CA ILE A 43 13.19 11.84 -8.19
C ILE A 43 11.80 11.20 -8.16
N LEU A 44 11.77 9.90 -7.87
CA LEU A 44 10.55 9.12 -7.72
C LEU A 44 10.44 8.63 -6.27
N MET A 45 9.31 8.95 -5.65
CA MET A 45 8.83 8.29 -4.44
C MET A 45 8.16 6.97 -4.86
N THR A 46 8.93 5.89 -4.86
CA THR A 46 8.49 4.58 -5.38
C THR A 46 7.50 3.89 -4.45
N VAL A 47 7.58 4.14 -3.14
CA VAL A 47 6.65 3.58 -2.17
C VAL A 47 6.26 4.68 -1.20
N TYR A 48 5.09 5.25 -1.42
CA TYR A 48 4.46 6.16 -0.48
C TYR A 48 3.24 5.50 0.15
N THR A 49 3.33 5.25 1.46
CA THR A 49 2.24 4.78 2.30
C THR A 49 2.16 5.64 3.56
N THR A 50 0.97 5.96 4.03
CA THR A 50 0.78 6.45 5.40
C THR A 50 0.67 5.31 6.41
N ASN A 51 0.21 4.14 5.97
CA ASN A 51 -0.21 3.05 6.84
C ASN A 51 0.67 1.81 6.71
N SER A 52 0.44 0.88 7.64
CA SER A 52 1.03 -0.45 7.63
C SER A 52 -0.08 -1.50 7.45
N PHE A 53 0.32 -2.73 7.15
CA PHE A 53 -0.58 -3.87 7.18
C PHE A 53 -1.01 -4.20 8.61
N ASP A 54 -2.19 -4.80 8.74
CA ASP A 54 -2.72 -5.32 10.01
C ASP A 54 -2.15 -6.72 10.31
N THR A 55 -1.94 -7.02 11.58
CA THR A 55 -1.51 -8.34 12.07
C THR A 55 -2.55 -8.95 13.01
N TRP A 56 -2.61 -10.28 13.07
CA TRP A 56 -3.55 -10.98 13.93
C TRP A 56 -3.28 -10.66 15.42
N GLY A 57 -4.34 -10.33 16.15
CA GLY A 57 -4.27 -10.00 17.58
C GLY A 57 -3.92 -8.54 17.89
N ALA A 58 -3.57 -7.73 16.88
CA ALA A 58 -3.33 -6.30 17.04
C ALA A 58 -4.59 -5.47 16.75
N LEU A 59 -4.61 -4.23 17.26
CA LEU A 59 -5.59 -3.24 16.84
C LEU A 59 -5.31 -2.81 15.40
N ARG A 60 -6.39 -2.65 14.63
CA ARG A 60 -6.33 -2.17 13.25
C ARG A 60 -5.62 -0.82 13.16
N GLN A 61 -4.67 -0.71 12.24
CA GLN A 61 -3.95 0.52 11.98
C GLN A 61 -4.83 1.44 11.14
N LEU A 62 -5.20 2.59 11.70
CA LEU A 62 -5.94 3.64 10.98
C LEU A 62 -4.96 4.73 10.57
N GLY A 63 -5.12 5.24 9.34
CA GLY A 63 -4.32 6.36 8.86
C GLY A 63 -4.85 7.72 9.28
N ASP A 64 -3.99 8.73 9.17
CA ASP A 64 -4.36 10.14 9.22
C ASP A 64 -4.47 10.72 7.80
N PRO A 65 -5.70 10.96 7.30
CA PRO A 65 -5.93 11.53 5.97
C PRO A 65 -5.33 12.92 5.77
N GLN A 66 -5.24 13.73 6.82
CA GLN A 66 -4.74 15.11 6.69
C GLN A 66 -3.22 15.12 6.48
N MET A 67 -2.52 14.24 7.21
CA MET A 67 -1.07 14.08 7.03
C MET A 67 -0.76 13.56 5.62
N LEU A 68 -1.53 12.58 5.13
CA LEU A 68 -1.41 12.02 3.78
C LEU A 68 -1.47 13.11 2.70
N MET A 69 -2.44 14.01 2.78
CA MET A 69 -2.63 15.08 1.79
C MET A 69 -1.53 16.14 1.86
N LYS A 70 -1.04 16.47 3.06
CA LYS A 70 0.04 17.45 3.24
C LYS A 70 1.32 16.97 2.56
N ASP A 71 1.73 15.74 2.83
CA ASP A 71 2.95 15.17 2.29
C ASP A 71 2.91 15.07 0.75
N VAL A 72 1.78 14.65 0.18
CA VAL A 72 1.64 14.55 -1.29
C VAL A 72 1.72 15.92 -1.96
N ARG A 73 1.16 16.97 -1.35
CA ARG A 73 1.32 18.35 -1.85
C ARG A 73 2.78 18.79 -1.81
N GLU A 74 3.50 18.44 -0.75
CA GLU A 74 4.92 18.70 -0.64
C GLU A 74 5.69 17.97 -1.74
N ILE A 75 5.54 16.65 -1.87
CA ILE A 75 6.12 15.81 -2.94
C ILE A 75 5.87 16.43 -4.32
N PHE A 76 4.64 16.85 -4.59
CA PHE A 76 4.26 17.45 -5.87
C PHE A 76 4.94 18.80 -6.10
N ASN A 77 4.95 19.69 -5.10
CA ASN A 77 5.61 21.01 -5.19
C ASN A 77 7.11 20.91 -5.44
N LEU A 78 7.73 19.80 -5.03
CA LEU A 78 9.14 19.51 -5.24
C LEU A 78 9.43 18.91 -6.62
N GLY A 79 8.38 18.65 -7.42
CA GLY A 79 8.50 18.05 -8.74
C GLY A 79 8.82 16.55 -8.70
N PHE A 80 8.51 15.87 -7.58
CA PHE A 80 8.77 14.44 -7.47
C PHE A 80 7.66 13.66 -8.17
N SER A 81 8.04 12.56 -8.81
CA SER A 81 7.08 11.53 -9.20
C SER A 81 6.66 10.72 -7.98
N LEU A 82 5.43 10.20 -7.98
CA LEU A 82 4.84 9.52 -6.83
C LEU A 82 4.17 8.20 -7.24
N ASN A 83 4.39 7.16 -6.43
CA ASN A 83 3.64 5.91 -6.48
C ASN A 83 3.01 5.61 -5.11
N PHE A 84 1.68 5.51 -5.08
CA PHE A 84 0.93 5.14 -3.88
C PHE A 84 1.04 3.65 -3.64
N TYR A 85 1.62 3.28 -2.50
CA TYR A 85 1.65 1.92 -2.00
C TYR A 85 0.78 1.87 -0.73
N MET A 86 -0.33 1.18 -0.65
CA MET A 86 -1.08 0.61 -1.77
C MET A 86 -2.06 1.64 -2.31
N PHE A 87 -2.19 1.72 -3.63
CA PHE A 87 -3.32 2.42 -4.25
C PHE A 87 -4.63 1.63 -4.05
N GLN A 88 -4.56 0.31 -4.28
CA GLN A 88 -5.55 -0.68 -3.86
C GLN A 88 -4.78 -1.86 -3.30
N GLY A 89 -5.12 -2.30 -2.09
CA GLY A 89 -4.42 -3.40 -1.45
C GLY A 89 -5.03 -4.77 -1.74
N GLY A 90 -6.33 -4.94 -1.50
CA GLY A 90 -7.07 -6.18 -1.81
C GLY A 90 -7.01 -7.22 -0.70
N THR A 91 -6.76 -8.50 -1.04
CA THR A 91 -6.88 -9.64 -0.13
C THR A 91 -5.75 -10.64 -0.32
N ASN A 92 -5.18 -11.13 0.78
CA ASN A 92 -4.26 -12.25 0.81
C ASN A 92 -5.04 -13.58 0.84
N PHE A 93 -5.52 -14.05 -0.32
CA PHE A 93 -6.33 -15.28 -0.40
C PHE A 93 -5.57 -16.56 -0.02
N GLY A 94 -6.27 -17.50 0.61
CA GLY A 94 -5.71 -18.80 0.95
C GLY A 94 -4.51 -18.69 1.89
N LEU A 95 -3.36 -19.23 1.48
CA LEU A 95 -2.14 -19.31 2.30
C LEU A 95 -1.00 -18.42 1.77
N ILE A 96 -1.31 -17.39 0.99
CA ILE A 96 -0.30 -16.47 0.44
C ILE A 96 0.07 -15.32 1.38
N GLY A 97 -0.57 -15.25 2.56
CA GLY A 97 -0.31 -14.23 3.57
C GLY A 97 1.11 -14.35 4.16
N GLY A 98 1.74 -13.20 4.40
CA GLY A 98 3.05 -13.12 5.03
C GLY A 98 3.01 -13.05 6.56
N ALA A 99 4.17 -12.82 7.17
CA ALA A 99 4.32 -12.55 8.60
C ALA A 99 5.49 -11.59 8.84
N GLN A 100 5.41 -10.83 9.94
CA GLN A 100 6.54 -10.08 10.48
C GLN A 100 7.27 -10.95 11.52
N SER A 101 8.59 -10.83 11.60
CA SER A 101 9.42 -11.64 12.52
C SER A 101 10.37 -10.84 13.40
N ALA A 102 10.41 -9.51 13.27
CA ALA A 102 11.41 -8.66 13.93
C ALA A 102 11.29 -8.66 15.47
N GLU A 103 10.07 -8.74 15.99
CA GLU A 103 9.77 -8.73 17.43
C GLU A 103 9.06 -10.02 17.88
N GLY A 104 9.15 -11.08 17.06
CA GLY A 104 8.37 -12.31 17.18
C GLY A 104 7.54 -12.56 15.92
N TYR A 105 6.99 -13.78 15.80
CA TYR A 105 6.18 -14.17 14.64
C TYR A 105 4.77 -13.60 14.75
N THR A 106 4.48 -12.58 13.95
CA THR A 106 3.17 -11.93 13.85
C THR A 106 2.62 -12.11 12.43
N PRO A 107 1.66 -13.03 12.22
CA PRO A 107 1.08 -13.26 10.90
C PRO A 107 0.23 -12.06 10.48
N VAL A 108 0.33 -11.71 9.19
CA VAL A 108 -0.48 -10.65 8.57
C VAL A 108 -1.90 -11.17 8.40
N VAL A 109 -2.90 -10.30 8.59
CA VAL A 109 -4.30 -10.69 8.38
C VAL A 109 -4.62 -10.94 6.91
N THR A 110 -5.71 -11.65 6.65
CA THR A 110 -6.18 -11.97 5.29
C THR A 110 -6.54 -10.71 4.52
N SER A 111 -7.21 -9.74 5.17
CA SER A 111 -7.49 -8.44 4.56
C SER A 111 -6.19 -7.71 4.26
N TYR A 112 -6.01 -7.28 3.03
CA TYR A 112 -4.90 -6.42 2.63
C TYR A 112 -5.40 -5.03 2.25
N ASP A 113 -6.52 -4.59 2.82
CA ASP A 113 -7.13 -3.28 2.56
C ASP A 113 -6.14 -2.09 2.72
N TYR A 114 -5.22 -2.21 3.69
CA TYR A 114 -4.13 -1.26 3.93
C TYR A 114 -4.58 0.17 4.28
N CYS A 115 -5.89 0.39 4.48
CA CYS A 115 -6.52 1.71 4.45
C CYS A 115 -6.02 2.51 3.22
N ALA A 116 -5.98 1.83 2.07
CA ALA A 116 -5.59 2.36 0.77
C ALA A 116 -6.63 3.35 0.20
N LEU A 117 -6.33 3.97 -0.93
CA LEU A 117 -7.27 4.87 -1.62
C LEU A 117 -8.49 4.13 -2.19
N ILE A 118 -8.32 2.86 -2.51
CA ILE A 118 -9.40 1.96 -2.90
C ILE A 118 -9.44 0.82 -1.89
N THR A 119 -10.63 0.56 -1.35
CA THR A 119 -10.84 -0.48 -0.35
C THR A 119 -10.59 -1.89 -0.91
N GLU A 120 -10.49 -2.87 -0.03
CA GLU A 120 -10.37 -4.29 -0.37
C GLU A 120 -11.43 -4.77 -1.39
N ASN A 121 -12.68 -4.31 -1.26
CA ASN A 121 -13.78 -4.64 -2.17
C ASN A 121 -13.91 -3.70 -3.39
N GLY A 122 -13.00 -2.75 -3.58
CA GLY A 122 -12.96 -1.88 -4.76
C GLY A 122 -13.74 -0.57 -4.65
N ASP A 123 -14.20 -0.18 -3.45
CA ASP A 123 -14.89 1.09 -3.23
C ASP A 123 -13.90 2.24 -3.11
N TYR A 124 -14.32 3.42 -3.56
CA TYR A 124 -13.53 4.65 -3.43
C TYR A 124 -13.63 5.20 -2.01
N THR A 125 -12.48 5.45 -1.37
CA THR A 125 -12.46 6.08 -0.05
C THR A 125 -12.63 7.61 -0.15
N PRO A 126 -12.94 8.30 0.97
CA PRO A 126 -12.89 9.76 1.02
C PRO A 126 -11.54 10.32 0.56
N GLU A 127 -10.43 9.69 0.95
CA GLU A 127 -9.06 10.08 0.58
C GLU A 127 -8.87 10.05 -0.93
N TYR A 128 -9.36 9.01 -1.61
CA TYR A 128 -9.33 8.94 -3.07
C TYR A 128 -10.00 10.15 -3.71
N GLN A 129 -11.16 10.56 -3.18
CA GLN A 129 -11.88 11.70 -3.74
C GLN A 129 -11.11 13.00 -3.55
N GLU A 130 -10.46 13.20 -2.39
CA GLU A 130 -9.61 14.36 -2.15
C GLU A 130 -8.39 14.38 -3.08
N PHE A 131 -7.72 13.24 -3.27
CA PHE A 131 -6.60 13.14 -4.23
C PHE A 131 -7.03 13.38 -5.65
N GLN A 132 -8.17 12.80 -6.06
CA GLN A 132 -8.72 13.00 -7.40
C GLN A 132 -8.98 14.49 -7.65
N ARG A 133 -9.57 15.22 -6.70
CA ARG A 133 -9.78 16.67 -6.81
C ARG A 133 -8.46 17.44 -6.89
N PHE A 134 -7.49 17.09 -6.04
CA PHE A 134 -6.18 17.73 -6.05
C PHE A 134 -5.47 17.55 -7.41
N PHE A 135 -5.35 16.32 -7.91
CA PHE A 135 -4.68 16.05 -9.19
C PHE A 135 -5.44 16.67 -10.37
N HIS A 136 -6.77 16.70 -10.35
CA HIS A 136 -7.55 17.44 -11.36
C HIS A 136 -7.26 18.94 -11.36
N SER A 137 -6.95 19.54 -10.20
CA SER A 137 -6.68 20.98 -10.11
C SER A 137 -5.29 21.38 -10.62
N VAL A 138 -4.38 20.41 -10.74
CA VAL A 138 -2.97 20.65 -11.13
C VAL A 138 -2.55 19.96 -12.42
N THR A 139 -3.46 19.19 -13.04
CA THR A 139 -3.20 18.48 -14.32
C THR A 139 -4.33 18.70 -15.31
N ASP A 140 -3.98 18.83 -16.59
CA ASP A 140 -4.95 18.95 -17.69
C ASP A 140 -5.50 17.58 -18.10
N PHE A 141 -6.22 16.93 -17.18
CA PHE A 141 -6.85 15.65 -17.45
C PHE A 141 -8.37 15.77 -17.49
N SER A 142 -9.00 15.12 -18.47
CA SER A 142 -10.46 15.06 -18.55
C SER A 142 -11.01 14.07 -17.52
N PRO A 143 -12.17 14.35 -16.88
CA PRO A 143 -12.74 13.43 -15.92
C PRO A 143 -13.03 12.08 -16.58
N LEU A 144 -12.46 11.00 -16.03
CA LEU A 144 -12.78 9.65 -16.49
C LEU A 144 -14.13 9.21 -15.92
N THR A 145 -14.88 8.47 -16.72
CA THR A 145 -16.09 7.80 -16.28
C THR A 145 -15.73 6.74 -15.25
N ARG A 146 -16.34 6.81 -14.06
CA ARG A 146 -16.13 5.80 -13.02
C ARG A 146 -16.78 4.47 -13.44
N PRO A 147 -16.14 3.32 -13.16
CA PRO A 147 -16.80 2.02 -13.25
C PRO A 147 -18.04 1.99 -12.37
N LYS A 148 -19.02 1.16 -12.76
CA LYS A 148 -20.19 0.90 -11.90
C LYS A 148 -19.73 0.21 -10.63
N ALA A 149 -20.24 0.67 -9.49
CA ALA A 149 -19.98 0.03 -8.20
C ALA A 149 -20.46 -1.42 -8.20
N THR A 150 -19.69 -2.29 -7.54
CA THR A 150 -20.05 -3.68 -7.33
C THR A 150 -21.17 -3.76 -6.30
N LEU A 151 -22.20 -4.55 -6.57
CA LEU A 151 -23.31 -4.74 -5.63
C LEU A 151 -22.87 -5.62 -4.47
N THR A 152 -23.23 -5.22 -3.26
CA THR A 152 -23.05 -6.03 -2.04
C THR A 152 -24.40 -6.62 -1.63
N PHE A 153 -24.39 -7.86 -1.14
CA PHE A 153 -25.59 -8.57 -0.72
C PHE A 153 -25.42 -9.12 0.69
N ALA A 154 -26.43 -8.94 1.52
CA ALA A 154 -26.52 -9.61 2.82
C ALA A 154 -27.19 -10.97 2.63
N TYR A 155 -26.46 -12.05 2.90
CA TYR A 155 -26.98 -13.41 2.84
C TYR A 155 -27.73 -13.76 4.13
N GLN A 156 -28.75 -14.62 4.02
CA GLN A 156 -29.43 -15.19 5.19
C GLN A 156 -28.49 -16.14 5.95
N PRO A 157 -28.71 -16.35 7.26
CA PRO A 157 -27.94 -17.31 8.04
C PRO A 157 -27.95 -18.71 7.40
N LEU A 158 -26.79 -19.36 7.32
CA LEU A 158 -26.63 -20.71 6.81
C LEU A 158 -26.48 -21.71 7.98
N THR A 159 -27.25 -22.79 7.95
CA THR A 159 -27.08 -23.90 8.89
C THR A 159 -26.17 -24.96 8.26
N LEU A 160 -25.07 -25.29 8.95
CA LEU A 160 -24.18 -26.39 8.55
C LEU A 160 -24.84 -27.72 8.90
N LEU A 161 -25.24 -28.50 7.89
CA LEU A 161 -25.93 -29.78 8.06
C LEU A 161 -24.98 -30.98 8.14
N TYR A 162 -23.78 -30.85 7.60
CA TYR A 162 -22.80 -31.93 7.52
C TYR A 162 -21.45 -31.42 8.02
N TYR A 163 -20.75 -32.27 8.78
CA TYR A 163 -19.37 -32.04 9.20
C TYR A 163 -18.61 -33.36 9.17
N MET A 164 -17.30 -33.26 8.99
CA MET A 164 -16.37 -34.37 9.18
C MET A 164 -15.11 -33.79 9.82
N THR A 165 -14.58 -34.48 10.82
CA THR A 165 -13.35 -34.03 11.47
C THR A 165 -12.14 -34.26 10.57
N LEU A 166 -11.09 -33.47 10.77
CA LEU A 166 -9.83 -33.68 10.05
C LEU A 166 -9.33 -35.12 10.22
N TRP A 167 -9.44 -35.69 11.43
CA TRP A 167 -8.95 -37.03 11.75
C TRP A 167 -9.72 -38.15 11.02
N GLU A 168 -11.02 -38.00 10.81
CA GLU A 168 -11.82 -38.94 10.01
C GLU A 168 -11.48 -38.86 8.52
N VAL A 169 -11.09 -37.68 8.02
CA VAL A 169 -10.71 -37.46 6.62
C VAL A 169 -9.31 -37.99 6.31
N LEU A 170 -8.36 -37.89 7.25
CA LEU A 170 -6.94 -38.20 7.01
C LEU A 170 -6.67 -39.57 6.36
N PRO A 171 -7.30 -40.69 6.78
CA PRO A 171 -7.10 -42.00 6.13
C PRO A 171 -7.45 -42.04 4.64
N TYR A 172 -8.31 -41.12 4.17
CA TYR A 172 -8.71 -41.05 2.76
C TYR A 172 -7.80 -40.15 1.91
N LEU A 173 -6.97 -39.29 2.53
CA LEU A 173 -6.06 -38.37 1.84
C LEU A 173 -4.65 -38.95 1.63
N VAL A 174 -4.24 -39.91 2.45
CA VAL A 174 -2.94 -40.57 2.36
C VAL A 174 -3.08 -41.80 1.45
N LYS A 175 -2.91 -41.60 0.14
CA LYS A 175 -2.68 -42.68 -0.84
C LYS A 175 -1.24 -42.65 -1.33
#